data_AF-A0A920T248-F1
#
_entry.id   AF-A0A920T248-F1
#
_cell.length_a   1.000
_cell.length_b   1.000
_cell.length_c   1.000
_cell.angle_alpha   90.00
_cell.angle_beta   90.00
_cell.angle_gamma   90.00
#
_symmetry.space_group_name_H-M   'P 1'
#
loop_
_entity.id
_entity.type
_entity.pdbx_description
1 polymer ?
#
loop_
_entity_poly.entity_id
_entity_poly.type
_entity_poly.pdbx_seq_one_letter_code
_entity_poly.pdbx_strand_id
1 'polypeptide(L)'
;MDTLTLIQTYKKPIPKDIVEKTLSNLPKNVSYQFYNDNRRDEYMKTQTSEIYNLFKKLKHQAHKTDIFRYCILYEFGGIYVDADSIILQPINPSLFENDCIFIYDKRSHNIFTGFIYTKKHNPIIKKVIDYMIKDNAQCTSLESKEFDTLGYKFHYNIDALSVEFQKHYNIRFKNGNILNKYSNLNWNVYLYTDRDKRYIKDEQGKKIIILKNDRYPKKYK
;
A
#
# COMPACT_ATOMS: atom_id res chain seq x y z
N MET A 1 -7.01 21.72 -6.05
CA MET A 1 -6.49 20.43 -5.55
C MET A 1 -7.09 19.33 -6.40
N ASP A 2 -6.30 18.34 -6.81
CA ASP A 2 -6.83 17.17 -7.53
C ASP A 2 -7.77 16.38 -6.61
N THR A 3 -8.86 15.83 -7.16
CA THR A 3 -9.85 15.08 -6.38
C THR A 3 -9.26 13.75 -5.91
N LEU A 4 -9.02 13.64 -4.61
CA LEU A 4 -8.48 12.44 -3.97
C LEU A 4 -9.42 11.24 -4.22
N THR A 5 -8.86 10.10 -4.63
CA THR A 5 -9.65 8.91 -4.98
C THR A 5 -9.27 7.73 -4.08
N LEU A 6 -10.27 7.08 -3.47
CA LEU A 6 -10.17 5.79 -2.79
C LEU A 6 -10.34 4.66 -3.82
N ILE A 7 -9.30 3.85 -3.98
CA ILE A 7 -9.22 2.72 -4.89
C ILE A 7 -9.24 1.42 -4.08
N GLN A 8 -10.14 0.49 -4.43
CA GLN A 8 -10.17 -0.85 -3.85
C GLN A 8 -10.44 -1.91 -4.92
N THR A 9 -9.96 -3.14 -4.72
CA THR A 9 -10.09 -4.23 -5.71
C THR A 9 -10.38 -5.59 -5.06
N TYR A 10 -11.35 -6.33 -5.60
CA TYR A 10 -11.69 -7.69 -5.16
C TYR A 10 -12.61 -8.44 -6.14
N LYS A 11 -12.71 -9.77 -6.05
CA LYS A 11 -13.62 -10.61 -6.88
C LYS A 11 -15.12 -10.26 -6.79
N LYS A 12 -15.55 -9.54 -5.76
CA LYS A 12 -16.95 -9.12 -5.52
C LYS A 12 -17.00 -7.72 -4.89
N PRO A 13 -18.00 -6.87 -5.20
CA PRO A 13 -18.18 -5.54 -4.61
C PRO A 13 -18.13 -5.52 -3.09
N ILE A 14 -17.54 -4.46 -2.53
CA ILE A 14 -17.42 -4.23 -1.09
C ILE A 14 -18.77 -3.81 -0.52
N PRO A 15 -19.21 -4.33 0.64
CA PRO A 15 -20.47 -3.93 1.27
C PRO A 15 -20.55 -2.41 1.46
N LYS A 16 -21.69 -1.83 1.09
CA LYS A 16 -21.89 -0.38 1.00
C LYS A 16 -21.55 0.33 2.32
N ASP A 17 -21.92 -0.26 3.46
CA ASP A 17 -21.65 0.28 4.80
C ASP A 17 -20.16 0.28 5.16
N ILE A 18 -19.36 -0.67 4.66
CA ILE A 18 -17.90 -0.72 4.83
C ILE A 18 -17.23 0.39 4.00
N VAL A 19 -17.70 0.62 2.76
CA VAL A 19 -17.21 1.70 1.90
C VAL A 19 -17.57 3.06 2.51
N GLU A 20 -18.83 3.25 2.92
CA GLU A 20 -19.31 4.47 3.56
C GLU A 20 -18.58 4.75 4.88
N LYS A 21 -18.36 3.73 5.72
CA LYS A 21 -17.58 3.90 6.95
C LYS A 21 -16.13 4.27 6.66
N THR A 22 -15.52 3.72 5.61
CA THR A 22 -14.17 4.08 5.18
C THR A 22 -14.11 5.53 4.68
N LEU A 23 -15.02 5.92 3.78
CA LEU A 23 -15.12 7.29 3.24
C LEU A 23 -15.44 8.33 4.33
N SER A 24 -16.28 7.99 5.32
CA SER A 24 -16.62 8.89 6.45
C SER A 24 -15.44 9.24 7.34
N ASN A 25 -14.33 8.50 7.22
CA ASN A 25 -13.09 8.70 7.96
C ASN A 25 -11.95 9.26 7.08
N LEU A 26 -12.24 9.67 5.85
CA LEU A 26 -11.32 10.32 4.93
C LEU A 26 -11.70 11.80 4.74
N PRO A 27 -10.89 12.61 4.03
CA PRO A 27 -11.26 13.99 3.70
C PRO A 27 -12.59 14.08 2.95
N LYS A 28 -13.24 15.25 2.99
CA LYS A 28 -14.41 15.52 2.16
C LYS A 28 -14.06 15.43 0.68
N ASN A 29 -15.05 15.08 -0.14
CA ASN A 29 -14.94 14.98 -1.61
C ASN A 29 -13.97 13.89 -2.12
N VAL A 30 -13.73 12.82 -1.34
CA VAL A 30 -13.02 11.64 -1.84
C VAL A 30 -13.91 10.83 -2.79
N SER A 31 -13.47 10.68 -4.04
CA SER A 31 -14.10 9.80 -5.03
C SER A 31 -13.84 8.33 -4.70
N TYR A 32 -14.73 7.43 -5.09
CA TYR A 32 -14.56 5.98 -4.91
C TYR A 32 -14.45 5.25 -6.26
N GLN A 33 -13.46 4.37 -6.41
CA GLN A 33 -13.30 3.49 -7.56
C GLN A 33 -13.09 2.05 -7.12
N PHE A 34 -14.04 1.18 -7.50
CA PHE A 34 -13.95 -0.25 -7.29
C PHE A 34 -13.55 -0.99 -8.58
N TYR A 35 -12.55 -1.86 -8.48
CA TYR A 35 -12.10 -2.74 -9.54
C TYR A 35 -12.43 -4.19 -9.17
N ASN A 36 -13.32 -4.84 -9.91
CA ASN A 36 -13.40 -6.30 -9.89
C ASN A 36 -12.26 -6.90 -10.74
N ASP A 37 -12.06 -8.22 -10.68
CA ASP A 37 -11.01 -8.89 -11.48
C ASP A 37 -11.09 -8.52 -12.97
N ASN A 38 -12.30 -8.34 -13.54
CA ASN A 38 -12.47 -7.90 -14.92
C ASN A 38 -11.97 -6.45 -15.14
N ARG A 39 -12.45 -5.44 -14.39
CA ARG A 39 -11.97 -4.05 -14.53
C ARG A 39 -10.46 -3.94 -14.27
N ARG A 40 -9.93 -4.75 -13.35
CA ARG A 40 -8.51 -4.84 -13.05
C ARG A 40 -7.73 -5.38 -14.26
N ASP A 41 -8.11 -6.54 -14.79
CA ASP A 41 -7.39 -7.19 -15.89
C ASP A 41 -7.55 -6.42 -17.20
N GLU A 42 -8.66 -5.71 -17.45
CA GLU A 42 -8.78 -4.74 -18.56
C GLU A 42 -7.84 -3.55 -18.39
N TYR A 43 -7.78 -2.92 -17.21
CA TYR A 43 -6.82 -1.85 -16.94
C TYR A 43 -5.37 -2.32 -17.15
N MET A 44 -5.02 -3.53 -16.68
CA MET A 44 -3.66 -4.06 -16.84
C MET A 44 -3.28 -4.35 -18.31
N LYS A 45 -4.23 -4.39 -19.26
CA LYS A 45 -3.92 -4.43 -20.72
C LYS A 45 -3.49 -3.07 -21.28
N THR A 46 -3.83 -1.96 -20.62
CA THR A 46 -3.47 -0.59 -21.06
C THR A 46 -2.05 -0.20 -20.64
N GLN A 47 -1.43 -0.97 -19.76
CA GLN A 47 -0.08 -0.76 -19.26
C GLN A 47 0.98 -1.18 -20.30
N THR A 48 2.25 -0.82 -20.05
CA THR A 48 3.34 -1.17 -20.97
C THR A 48 3.45 -2.68 -21.21
N SER A 49 3.98 -3.06 -22.37
CA SER A 49 4.19 -4.47 -22.74
C SER A 49 4.94 -5.26 -21.66
N GLU A 50 5.87 -4.64 -20.95
CA GLU A 50 6.62 -5.24 -19.84
C GLU A 50 5.72 -5.52 -18.63
N ILE A 51 4.95 -4.52 -18.19
CA ILE A 51 4.01 -4.63 -17.06
C ILE A 51 2.92 -5.65 -17.37
N TYR A 52 2.35 -5.63 -18.58
CA TYR A 52 1.32 -6.58 -18.98
C TYR A 52 1.86 -8.00 -19.16
N ASN A 53 3.10 -8.16 -19.66
CA ASN A 53 3.75 -9.48 -19.73
C ASN A 53 4.10 -10.02 -18.35
N LEU A 54 4.56 -9.19 -17.41
CA LEU A 54 4.69 -9.56 -16.00
C LEU A 54 3.35 -10.01 -15.42
N PHE A 55 2.31 -9.19 -15.58
CA PHE A 55 0.96 -9.46 -15.06
C PHE A 55 0.37 -10.79 -15.53
N LYS A 56 0.58 -11.15 -16.81
CA LYS A 56 0.15 -12.45 -17.36
C LYS A 56 0.89 -13.66 -16.76
N LYS A 57 2.15 -13.51 -16.32
CA LYS A 57 2.93 -14.59 -15.69
C LYS A 57 2.52 -14.87 -14.24
N LEU A 58 1.92 -13.90 -13.55
CA LEU A 58 1.58 -14.01 -12.13
C LEU A 58 0.41 -14.98 -11.91
N LYS A 59 0.72 -16.20 -11.45
CA LYS A 59 -0.25 -17.28 -11.18
C LYS A 59 -1.22 -16.96 -10.04
N HIS A 60 -0.78 -16.18 -9.04
CA HIS A 60 -1.58 -15.89 -7.85
C HIS A 60 -2.31 -14.54 -7.97
N GLN A 61 -3.62 -14.54 -7.75
CA GLN A 61 -4.46 -13.33 -7.77
C GLN A 61 -4.00 -12.25 -6.76
N ALA A 62 -3.32 -12.66 -5.68
CA ALA A 62 -2.68 -11.73 -4.75
C ALA A 62 -1.55 -10.93 -5.42
N HIS A 63 -0.63 -11.58 -6.15
CA HIS A 63 0.49 -10.89 -6.79
C HIS A 63 0.01 -10.05 -7.98
N LYS A 64 -1.01 -10.53 -8.72
CA LYS A 64 -1.75 -9.72 -9.71
C LYS A 64 -2.33 -8.44 -9.10
N THR A 65 -2.89 -8.55 -7.90
CA THR A 65 -3.42 -7.40 -7.15
C THR A 65 -2.32 -6.47 -6.65
N ASP A 66 -1.14 -6.98 -6.32
CA ASP A 66 0.00 -6.16 -5.89
C ASP A 66 0.58 -5.33 -7.04
N ILE A 67 0.87 -5.90 -8.22
CA ILE A 67 1.36 -5.09 -9.36
C ILE A 67 0.29 -4.09 -9.82
N PHE A 68 -0.99 -4.47 -9.81
CA PHE A 68 -2.10 -3.56 -10.07
C PHE A 68 -2.11 -2.37 -9.11
N ARG A 69 -1.95 -2.62 -7.80
CA ARG A 69 -1.90 -1.58 -6.75
C ARG A 69 -0.85 -0.52 -7.08
N TYR A 70 0.36 -0.93 -7.47
CA TYR A 70 1.41 0.03 -7.78
C TYR A 70 1.17 0.76 -9.10
N CYS A 71 0.69 0.08 -10.15
CA CYS A 71 0.39 0.73 -11.43
C CYS A 71 -0.71 1.80 -11.30
N ILE A 72 -1.86 1.43 -10.71
CA ILE A 72 -3.02 2.35 -10.58
C ILE A 72 -2.69 3.57 -9.69
N LEU A 73 -1.87 3.38 -8.64
CA LEU A 73 -1.39 4.46 -7.80
C LEU A 73 -0.27 5.30 -8.45
N TYR A 74 0.55 4.71 -9.33
CA TYR A 74 1.55 5.48 -10.07
C TYR A 74 0.88 6.39 -11.11
N GLU A 75 -0.12 5.89 -11.82
CA GLU A 75 -0.81 6.61 -12.89
C GLU A 75 -1.76 7.69 -12.36
N PHE A 76 -2.61 7.36 -11.37
CA PHE A 76 -3.66 8.26 -10.87
C PHE A 76 -3.38 8.86 -9.49
N GLY A 77 -2.42 8.30 -8.74
CA GLY A 77 -2.29 8.60 -7.31
C GLY A 77 -3.48 8.11 -6.49
N GLY A 78 -3.74 8.76 -5.36
CA GLY A 78 -4.88 8.47 -4.51
C GLY A 78 -4.54 7.54 -3.34
N ILE A 79 -5.59 6.97 -2.75
CA ILE A 79 -5.52 6.07 -1.60
C ILE A 79 -5.90 4.68 -2.08
N TYR A 80 -5.06 3.67 -1.86
CA TYR A 80 -5.45 2.27 -1.97
C TYR A 80 -5.77 1.70 -0.58
N VAL A 81 -6.85 0.93 -0.48
CA VAL A 81 -7.17 0.13 0.72
C VAL A 81 -7.53 -1.30 0.33
N ASP A 82 -6.87 -2.29 0.92
CA ASP A 82 -7.21 -3.72 0.78
C ASP A 82 -8.72 -3.93 1.05
N ALA A 83 -9.41 -4.73 0.22
CA ALA A 83 -10.86 -4.92 0.36
C ALA A 83 -11.29 -5.59 1.67
N ASP A 84 -10.39 -6.37 2.30
CA ASP A 84 -10.57 -6.91 3.65
C ASP A 84 -10.09 -5.95 4.76
N SER A 85 -10.01 -4.64 4.51
CA SER A 85 -9.64 -3.62 5.49
C SER A 85 -10.60 -2.42 5.52
N ILE A 86 -10.72 -1.77 6.68
CA ILE A 86 -11.68 -0.68 6.95
C ILE A 86 -11.04 0.42 7.83
N ILE A 87 -11.24 1.69 7.48
CA ILE A 87 -10.81 2.84 8.29
C ILE A 87 -11.95 3.18 9.27
N LEU A 88 -11.66 3.21 10.58
CA LEU A 88 -12.68 3.42 11.63
C LEU A 88 -12.66 4.81 12.29
N GLN A 89 -11.57 5.56 12.18
CA GLN A 89 -11.36 6.86 12.81
C GLN A 89 -10.86 7.90 11.79
N PRO A 90 -11.24 9.20 11.89
CA PRO A 90 -10.94 10.17 10.85
C PRO A 90 -9.44 10.48 10.71
N ILE A 91 -8.92 10.27 9.50
CA ILE A 91 -7.58 10.67 9.09
C ILE A 91 -7.52 12.21 9.03
N ASN A 92 -6.48 12.80 9.61
CA ASN A 92 -6.26 14.24 9.55
C ASN A 92 -6.04 14.68 8.08
N PRO A 93 -6.80 15.64 7.52
CA PRO A 93 -6.69 16.00 6.11
C PRO A 93 -5.32 16.52 5.67
N SER A 94 -4.55 17.18 6.56
CA SER A 94 -3.22 17.71 6.21
C SER A 94 -2.21 16.61 5.88
N LEU A 95 -2.47 15.36 6.27
CA LEU A 95 -1.59 14.24 5.94
C LEU A 95 -1.55 13.98 4.42
N PHE A 96 -2.58 14.38 3.67
CA PHE A 96 -2.62 14.27 2.21
C PHE A 96 -1.88 15.42 1.48
N GLU A 97 -1.25 16.34 2.21
CA GLU A 97 -0.33 17.34 1.66
C GLU A 97 1.06 16.74 1.35
N ASN A 98 1.47 15.69 2.07
CA ASN A 98 2.69 14.90 1.85
C ASN A 98 2.64 14.18 0.47
N ASP A 99 3.78 13.82 -0.12
CA ASP A 99 3.79 13.13 -1.43
C ASP A 99 3.39 11.64 -1.36
N CYS A 100 3.44 11.03 -0.17
CA CYS A 100 2.82 9.74 0.13
C CYS A 100 2.58 9.54 1.64
N ILE A 101 1.82 8.51 1.98
CA ILE A 101 1.70 7.94 3.33
C ILE A 101 1.87 6.42 3.23
N PHE A 102 2.76 5.86 4.05
CA PHE A 102 2.93 4.42 4.25
C PHE A 102 2.76 4.06 5.73
N ILE A 103 2.20 2.88 5.99
CA ILE A 103 2.10 2.29 7.33
C ILE A 103 3.22 1.27 7.49
N TYR A 104 3.92 1.29 8.62
CA TYR A 104 4.95 0.32 8.98
C TYR A 104 4.40 -0.68 10.01
N ASP A 105 4.24 -1.95 9.62
CA ASP A 105 3.85 -3.04 10.52
C ASP A 105 5.07 -3.43 11.38
N LYS A 106 5.00 -3.12 12.67
CA LYS A 106 6.06 -3.42 13.64
C LYS A 106 6.29 -4.92 13.85
N ARG A 107 5.36 -5.79 13.45
CA ARG A 107 5.44 -7.26 13.60
C ARG A 107 6.09 -7.94 12.40
N SER A 108 5.96 -7.40 11.19
CA SER A 108 6.70 -7.86 10.01
C SER A 108 7.97 -7.04 9.73
N HIS A 109 8.23 -6.01 10.55
CA HIS A 109 9.28 -5.01 10.36
C HIS A 109 9.28 -4.29 8.99
N ASN A 110 8.12 -4.22 8.34
CA ASN A 110 8.00 -3.88 6.92
C ASN A 110 6.73 -3.04 6.63
N ILE A 111 6.59 -2.50 5.42
CA ILE A 111 5.44 -1.64 5.06
C ILE A 111 4.16 -2.48 4.85
N PHE A 112 3.04 -2.06 5.45
CA PHE A 112 1.73 -2.68 5.20
C PHE A 112 1.10 -2.09 3.93
N THR A 113 1.24 -2.81 2.82
CA THR A 113 0.79 -2.38 1.48
C THR A 113 -0.73 -2.34 1.29
N GLY A 114 -1.52 -2.90 2.21
CA GLY A 114 -2.98 -2.82 2.20
C GLY A 114 -3.55 -1.47 2.64
N PHE A 115 -2.70 -0.50 2.99
CA PHE A 115 -3.01 0.93 2.94
C PHE A 115 -1.82 1.67 2.34
N ILE A 116 -2.05 2.41 1.25
CA ILE A 116 -1.08 3.33 0.67
C ILE A 116 -1.84 4.60 0.29
N TYR A 117 -1.28 5.78 0.57
CA TYR A 117 -1.62 6.99 -0.19
C TYR A 117 -0.38 7.48 -0.93
N THR A 118 -0.56 8.01 -2.14
CA THR A 118 0.50 8.67 -2.90
C THR A 118 -0.06 9.71 -3.87
N LYS A 119 0.74 10.73 -4.18
CA LYS A 119 0.56 11.53 -5.39
C LYS A 119 0.93 10.70 -6.63
N LYS A 120 0.35 11.06 -7.78
CA LYS A 120 0.68 10.45 -9.09
C LYS A 120 2.16 10.63 -9.43
N HIS A 121 2.71 9.68 -10.18
CA HIS A 121 4.11 9.61 -10.61
C HIS A 121 5.16 9.57 -9.49
N ASN A 122 4.81 9.15 -8.27
CA ASN A 122 5.75 9.06 -7.15
C ASN A 122 6.93 8.11 -7.46
N PRO A 123 8.19 8.56 -7.27
CA PRO A 123 9.38 7.82 -7.70
C PRO A 123 9.60 6.50 -6.95
N ILE A 124 9.14 6.38 -5.70
CA ILE A 124 9.27 5.14 -4.93
C ILE A 124 8.35 4.06 -5.52
N ILE A 125 7.10 4.43 -5.85
CA ILE A 125 6.15 3.52 -6.51
C ILE A 125 6.72 3.04 -7.85
N LYS A 126 7.33 3.94 -8.64
CA LYS A 126 8.04 3.57 -9.88
C LYS A 126 9.15 2.55 -9.65
N LYS A 127 9.97 2.75 -8.61
CA LYS A 127 11.07 1.82 -8.27
C LYS A 127 10.56 0.43 -7.85
N VAL A 128 9.41 0.35 -7.19
CA VAL A 128 8.77 -0.94 -6.88
C VAL A 128 8.28 -1.63 -8.16
N ILE A 129 7.65 -0.91 -9.08
CA ILE A 129 7.25 -1.45 -10.40
C ILE A 129 8.48 -1.96 -11.16
N ASP A 130 9.55 -1.16 -11.25
CA ASP A 130 10.79 -1.52 -11.94
C ASP A 130 11.47 -2.75 -11.34
N TYR A 131 11.45 -2.87 -10.01
CA TYR A 131 11.91 -4.06 -9.31
C TYR A 131 11.03 -5.29 -9.61
N MET A 132 9.70 -5.17 -9.60
CA MET A 132 8.79 -6.28 -9.93
C MET A 132 8.92 -6.72 -11.39
N ILE A 133 9.23 -5.82 -12.32
CA ILE A 133 9.58 -6.15 -13.71
C ILE A 133 10.91 -6.93 -13.75
N LYS A 134 11.93 -6.46 -13.03
CA LYS A 134 13.25 -7.11 -12.95
C LYS A 134 13.19 -8.52 -12.32
N ASP A 135 12.39 -8.70 -11.27
CA ASP A 135 12.06 -10.01 -10.67
C ASP A 135 11.33 -10.94 -11.66
N ASN A 136 10.62 -10.39 -12.65
CA ASN A 136 10.08 -11.15 -13.78
C ASN A 136 9.13 -12.30 -13.35
N ALA A 137 8.37 -12.07 -12.27
CA ALA A 137 7.47 -13.01 -11.60
C ALA A 137 8.14 -14.20 -10.88
N GLN A 138 9.44 -14.14 -10.59
CA GLN A 138 10.12 -15.12 -9.73
C GLN A 138 9.68 -15.00 -8.25
N CYS A 139 9.17 -13.84 -7.83
CA CYS A 139 8.73 -13.52 -6.47
C CYS A 139 9.85 -13.69 -5.42
N THR A 140 11.08 -13.35 -5.80
CA THR A 140 12.29 -13.48 -4.98
C THR A 140 12.43 -12.31 -4.01
N SER A 141 12.46 -12.58 -2.71
CA SER A 141 12.86 -11.58 -1.70
C SER A 141 14.31 -11.14 -1.92
N LEU A 142 14.66 -9.91 -1.50
CA LEU A 142 16.02 -9.39 -1.63
C LEU A 142 17.00 -10.18 -0.74
N GLU A 143 17.86 -11.03 -1.34
CA GLU A 143 18.84 -11.90 -0.65
C GLU A 143 20.03 -11.15 0.02
N SER A 144 19.83 -9.89 0.41
CA SER A 144 20.77 -9.12 1.22
C SER A 144 20.79 -9.63 2.67
N LYS A 145 21.96 -10.08 3.14
CA LYS A 145 22.22 -10.66 4.47
C LYS A 145 21.84 -9.80 5.69
N GLU A 146 21.46 -8.53 5.49
CA GLU A 146 20.95 -7.64 6.54
C GLU A 146 19.45 -7.84 6.85
N PHE A 147 18.70 -8.58 6.01
CA PHE A 147 17.23 -8.58 6.02
C PHE A 147 16.57 -9.96 6.14
N ASP A 148 17.29 -11.01 6.57
CA ASP A 148 16.70 -12.34 6.80
C ASP A 148 15.76 -12.34 8.02
N THR A 149 14.48 -12.07 7.76
CA THR A 149 13.40 -12.26 8.72
C THR A 149 12.21 -12.97 8.05
N LEU A 150 11.83 -14.12 8.62
CA LEU A 150 10.58 -14.87 8.41
C LEU A 150 10.45 -15.76 7.15
N GLY A 151 11.34 -15.70 6.16
CA GLY A 151 11.44 -16.72 5.09
C GLY A 151 10.22 -16.90 4.15
N TYR A 152 9.21 -16.04 4.21
CA TYR A 152 8.00 -16.12 3.39
C TYR A 152 8.20 -15.48 2.01
N LYS A 153 8.24 -16.31 0.95
CA LYS A 153 8.37 -15.91 -0.48
C LYS A 153 7.16 -15.14 -1.07
N PHE A 154 6.39 -14.44 -0.23
CA PHE A 154 5.20 -13.67 -0.58
C PHE A 154 5.38 -12.15 -0.43
N HIS A 155 6.58 -11.68 -0.04
CA HIS A 155 6.79 -10.29 0.39
C HIS A 155 7.75 -9.45 -0.47
N TYR A 156 8.30 -10.00 -1.55
CA TYR A 156 9.31 -9.34 -2.41
C TYR A 156 9.01 -7.87 -2.77
N ASN A 157 7.79 -7.57 -3.21
CA ASN A 157 7.40 -6.19 -3.57
C ASN A 157 7.33 -5.22 -2.37
N ILE A 158 7.11 -5.77 -1.17
CA ILE A 158 7.08 -5.02 0.09
C ILE A 158 8.50 -4.69 0.55
N ASP A 159 9.43 -5.65 0.41
CA ASP A 159 10.85 -5.47 0.72
C ASP A 159 11.43 -4.34 -0.14
N ALA A 160 11.16 -4.36 -1.45
CA ALA A 160 11.55 -3.29 -2.35
C ALA A 160 10.92 -1.94 -2.00
N LEU A 161 9.62 -1.90 -1.63
CA LEU A 161 8.96 -0.67 -1.19
C LEU A 161 9.63 -0.08 0.05
N SER A 162 9.98 -0.92 1.03
CA SER A 162 10.64 -0.50 2.27
C SER A 162 12.10 -0.09 2.07
N VAL A 163 12.84 -0.78 1.19
CA VAL A 163 14.22 -0.45 0.85
C VAL A 163 14.30 0.85 0.05
N GLU A 164 13.48 1.02 -0.99
CA GLU A 164 13.50 2.25 -1.80
C GLU A 164 12.95 3.45 -1.01
N PHE A 165 11.98 3.25 -0.11
CA PHE A 165 11.58 4.28 0.84
C PHE A 165 12.71 4.73 1.76
N GLN A 166 13.40 3.77 2.40
CA GLN A 166 14.51 4.08 3.31
C GLN A 166 15.66 4.80 2.61
N LYS A 167 16.00 4.38 1.37
CA LYS A 167 16.99 5.06 0.53
C LYS A 167 16.56 6.49 0.18
N HIS A 168 15.34 6.68 -0.33
CA HIS A 168 14.88 7.95 -0.90
C HIS A 168 14.89 9.10 0.12
N TYR A 169 14.76 8.79 1.42
CA TYR A 169 14.75 9.78 2.50
C TYR A 169 15.88 9.63 3.53
N ASN A 170 16.87 8.77 3.26
CA ASN A 170 17.99 8.48 4.18
C ASN A 170 17.53 8.07 5.60
N ILE A 171 16.44 7.28 5.68
CA ILE A 171 15.84 6.77 6.91
C ILE A 171 16.32 5.32 7.12
N ARG A 172 16.50 4.92 8.39
CA ARG A 172 16.67 3.51 8.77
C ARG A 172 15.68 3.14 9.87
N PHE A 173 14.95 2.04 9.69
CA PHE A 173 14.17 1.43 10.76
C PHE A 173 15.02 0.45 11.58
N LYS A 174 14.91 0.47 12.91
CA LYS A 174 15.44 -0.57 13.80
C LYS A 174 14.47 -0.82 14.93
N ASN A 175 14.09 -2.07 15.15
CA ASN A 175 13.11 -2.50 16.17
C ASN A 175 11.77 -1.70 16.08
N GLY A 176 11.40 -1.31 14.86
CA GLY A 176 10.24 -0.48 14.57
C GLY A 176 10.32 0.98 15.04
N ASN A 177 11.51 1.52 15.28
CA ASN A 177 11.74 2.95 15.50
C ASN A 177 12.55 3.52 14.32
N ILE A 178 12.31 4.78 13.97
CA ILE A 178 13.15 5.53 13.02
C ILE A 178 14.41 5.95 13.78
N LEU A 179 15.59 5.50 13.34
CA LEU A 179 16.86 5.83 13.99
C LEU A 179 17.35 7.25 13.65
N ASN A 180 17.16 7.66 12.41
CA ASN A 180 17.71 8.89 11.84
C ASN A 180 16.58 9.67 11.17
N LYS A 181 16.33 10.91 11.61
CA LYS A 181 15.41 11.86 10.95
C LYS A 181 16.22 13.04 10.39
N TYR A 182 16.99 12.78 9.33
CA TYR A 182 17.98 13.72 8.78
C TYR A 182 17.42 14.75 7.78
N SER A 183 16.11 14.81 7.56
CA SER A 183 15.50 15.64 6.52
C SER A 183 14.50 16.66 7.06
N ASN A 184 14.64 17.91 6.62
CA ASN A 184 13.68 19.00 6.80
C ASN A 184 12.50 18.88 5.81
N LEU A 185 11.99 17.65 5.61
CA LEU A 185 11.00 17.34 4.60
C LEU A 185 9.71 16.80 5.26
N ASN A 186 8.56 17.31 4.81
CA ASN A 186 7.24 16.86 5.28
C ASN A 186 6.91 15.47 4.73
N TRP A 187 7.26 14.45 5.51
CA TRP A 187 7.00 13.05 5.19
C TRP A 187 6.69 12.28 6.47
N ASN A 188 5.63 11.48 6.43
CA ASN A 188 5.15 10.76 7.59
C ASN A 188 5.00 9.25 7.31
N VAL A 189 5.91 8.46 7.88
CA VAL A 189 5.72 7.01 8.03
C VAL A 189 5.00 6.73 9.33
N TYR A 190 3.86 6.07 9.24
CA TYR A 190 3.11 5.69 10.42
C TYR A 190 3.52 4.31 10.90
N LEU A 191 4.41 4.31 11.89
CA LEU A 191 4.66 3.18 12.76
C LEU A 191 3.36 2.74 13.48
N TYR A 192 3.41 1.57 14.12
CA TYR A 192 2.41 0.99 15.06
C TYR A 192 1.35 0.05 14.46
N THR A 193 1.61 -1.23 14.65
CA THR A 193 0.59 -2.29 14.70
C THR A 193 0.50 -2.84 16.12
N ASP A 194 -0.72 -3.23 16.51
CA ASP A 194 -1.02 -4.02 17.69
C ASP A 194 -1.46 -5.43 17.24
N ARG A 195 -1.50 -6.40 18.15
CA ARG A 195 -1.64 -7.84 17.85
C ARG A 195 -2.80 -8.15 16.88
N ASP A 196 -3.94 -7.49 17.08
CA ASP A 196 -5.17 -7.72 16.31
C ASP A 196 -5.61 -6.51 15.45
N LYS A 197 -4.90 -5.37 15.54
CA LYS A 197 -5.40 -4.06 15.06
C LYS A 197 -4.26 -3.19 14.52
N ARG A 198 -4.39 -2.66 13.29
CA ARG A 198 -3.42 -1.71 12.71
C ARG A 198 -3.83 -0.27 13.05
N TYR A 199 -2.87 0.62 13.30
CA TYR A 199 -3.17 2.02 13.59
C TYR A 199 -2.21 2.97 12.89
N ILE A 200 -2.74 4.00 12.24
CA ILE A 200 -2.01 5.24 11.97
C ILE A 200 -1.97 6.05 13.29
N LYS A 201 -0.94 6.86 13.50
CA LYS A 201 -0.96 7.98 14.46
C LYS A 201 -0.49 9.23 13.75
N ASP A 202 -1.24 10.32 13.77
CA ASP A 202 -0.70 11.60 13.29
C ASP A 202 0.42 12.14 14.20
N GLU A 203 1.04 13.26 13.80
CA GLU A 203 2.13 13.90 14.54
C GLU A 203 1.72 14.35 15.95
N GLN A 204 0.42 14.58 16.16
CA GLN A 204 -0.19 14.90 17.46
C GLN A 204 -0.47 13.64 18.31
N GLY A 205 -0.13 12.44 17.80
CA GLY A 205 -0.28 11.16 18.49
C GLY A 205 -1.70 10.56 18.44
N LYS A 206 -2.65 11.21 17.76
CA LYS A 206 -4.04 10.76 17.65
C LYS A 206 -4.08 9.46 16.85
N LYS A 207 -4.59 8.40 17.49
CA LYS A 207 -4.77 7.09 16.83
C LYS A 207 -5.86 7.17 15.75
N ILE A 208 -5.62 6.44 14.67
CA ILE A 208 -6.52 6.20 13.54
C ILE A 208 -6.52 4.69 13.30
N ILE A 209 -7.60 3.97 13.65
CA ILE A 209 -7.65 2.51 13.46
C ILE A 209 -7.91 2.15 11.98
N ILE A 210 -7.10 1.23 11.46
CA ILE A 210 -7.38 0.45 10.26
C ILE A 210 -7.50 -1.01 10.67
N LEU A 211 -8.73 -1.50 10.74
CA LEU A 211 -8.99 -2.91 11.04
C LEU A 211 -9.06 -3.75 9.78
N LYS A 212 -8.95 -5.05 10.00
CA LYS A 212 -9.48 -6.03 9.07
C LYS A 212 -11.01 -5.97 9.08
N ASN A 213 -11.63 -6.11 7.92
CA ASN A 213 -13.06 -6.28 7.78
C ASN A 213 -13.40 -7.78 7.76
N ASP A 214 -13.79 -8.34 8.90
CA ASP A 214 -14.10 -9.77 9.03
C ASP A 214 -15.39 -10.21 8.32
N ARG A 215 -16.17 -9.28 7.75
CA ARG A 215 -17.26 -9.63 6.82
C ARG A 215 -16.75 -10.07 5.44
N TYR A 216 -15.49 -9.80 5.09
CA TYR A 216 -14.83 -10.50 3.99
C TYR A 216 -14.21 -11.81 4.49
N PRO A 217 -14.41 -12.94 3.79
CA PRO A 217 -13.63 -14.15 4.07
C PRO A 217 -12.14 -13.83 3.98
N LYS A 218 -11.35 -14.44 4.88
CA LYS A 218 -9.88 -14.28 4.95
C LYS A 218 -9.28 -14.35 3.53
N LYS A 219 -8.23 -13.54 3.26
CA LYS A 219 -7.44 -13.41 2.01
C LYS A 219 -6.90 -14.71 1.35
N TYR A 220 -7.26 -15.87 1.89
CA TYR A 220 -6.87 -17.24 1.53
C TYR A 220 -8.11 -18.19 1.52
N LYS A 221 -9.25 -17.74 0.96
CA LYS A 221 -10.47 -18.52 0.66
C LYS A 221 -11.00 -18.20 -0.74
#